data_AF-A0AAW0WTA1-F1
#
_entry.id   AF-A0AAW0WTA1-F1
#
_cell.length_a   1.000
_cell.length_b   1.000
_cell.length_c   1.000
_cell.angle_alpha   90.00
_cell.angle_beta   90.00
_cell.angle_gamma   90.00
#
_symmetry.space_group_name_H-M   'P 1'
#
loop_
_entity.id
_entity.type
_entity.pdbx_description
1 polymer ?
#
loop_
_entity_poly.entity_id
_entity_poly.type
_entity_poly.pdbx_seq_one_letter_code
_entity_poly.pdbx_strand_id
1 'polypeptide(L)'
;RNCKLFIFVSCVWTLGVVVYLNTSKDVKGSENLALRLKDSAVTLQQGAPTAAPSGGGGGGGGVAVPSLFLDEEAYIAAATLAPSADAYSRNKFNQAESDKLASNRAVPDTRHFTCRKKKWRVDLPQTSVIITFHNEARS
;
A
#
# COMPACT_ATOMS: atom_id res chain seq x y z
N ARG A 1 27.99 34.30 34.16
CA ARG A 1 26.79 33.72 34.81
C ARG A 1 25.68 33.28 33.84
N ASN A 2 25.80 33.59 32.53
CA ASN A 2 24.73 33.35 31.55
C ASN A 2 25.02 32.20 30.55
N CYS A 3 26.24 31.63 30.52
CA CYS A 3 26.58 30.51 29.62
C CYS A 3 25.73 29.27 29.87
N LYS A 4 25.30 29.03 31.11
CA LYS A 4 24.40 27.91 31.43
C LYS A 4 23.07 28.03 30.69
N LEU A 5 22.49 29.24 30.62
CA LEU A 5 21.22 29.48 29.91
C LEU A 5 21.36 29.24 28.40
N PHE A 6 22.45 29.70 27.79
CA PHE A 6 22.71 29.45 26.36
C PHE A 6 22.88 27.96 26.04
N ILE A 7 23.57 27.21 26.90
CA ILE A 7 23.71 25.74 26.75
C ILE A 7 22.34 25.06 26.88
N PHE A 8 21.53 25.43 27.89
CA PHE A 8 20.19 24.87 28.07
C PHE A 8 19.28 25.15 26.86
N VAL A 9 19.25 26.39 26.35
CA VAL A 9 18.46 26.75 25.17
C VAL A 9 18.92 25.98 23.93
N SER A 10 20.24 25.82 23.75
CA SER A 10 20.79 25.02 22.64
C SER A 10 20.41 23.55 22.74
N CYS A 11 20.50 22.94 23.93
CA CYS A 11 20.12 21.54 24.13
C CYS A 11 18.63 21.31 23.93
N VAL A 12 17.78 22.22 24.41
CA VAL A 12 16.33 22.13 24.23
C VAL A 12 15.96 22.30 22.75
N TRP A 13 16.61 23.24 22.04
CA TRP A 13 16.39 23.44 20.61
C TRP A 13 16.79 22.21 19.80
N THR A 14 17.99 21.66 20.01
CA THR A 14 18.44 20.47 19.26
C THR A 14 17.60 19.24 19.59
N LEU A 15 17.19 19.06 20.86
CA LEU A 15 16.27 18.00 21.24
C LEU A 15 14.90 18.18 20.57
N GLY A 16 14.37 19.40 20.51
CA GLY A 16 13.14 19.72 19.80
C GLY A 16 13.22 19.40 18.30
N VAL A 17 14.33 19.75 17.64
CA VAL A 17 14.58 19.40 16.24
C VAL A 17 14.70 17.89 16.04
N VAL A 18 15.40 17.18 16.93
CA VAL A 18 15.54 15.72 16.88
C VAL A 18 14.20 15.03 17.10
N VAL A 19 13.39 15.50 18.05
CA VAL A 19 12.03 14.98 18.28
C VAL A 19 11.19 15.25 17.04
N TYR A 20 11.17 16.48 16.52
CA TYR A 20 10.41 16.84 15.31
C TYR A 20 10.79 15.99 14.09
N LEU A 21 12.09 15.79 13.86
CA LEU A 21 12.58 14.99 12.72
C LEU A 21 12.34 13.48 12.90
N ASN A 22 12.16 13.00 14.13
CA ASN A 22 11.81 11.60 14.39
C ASN A 22 10.28 11.38 14.41
N THR A 23 9.49 12.29 14.98
CA THR A 23 8.03 12.21 14.96
C THR A 23 7.45 12.48 13.57
N SER A 24 8.10 13.30 12.74
CA SER A 24 7.70 13.50 11.34
C SER A 24 7.86 12.24 10.49
N LYS A 25 8.69 11.27 10.92
CA LYS A 25 8.83 9.99 10.20
C LYS A 25 7.67 9.03 10.47
N ASP A 26 6.98 9.17 11.61
CA ASP A 26 5.82 8.36 11.98
C ASP A 26 4.50 8.82 11.30
N VAL A 27 4.51 9.94 10.57
CA VAL A 27 3.37 10.38 9.71
C VAL A 27 3.41 9.69 8.34
N LYS A 28 4.16 8.60 8.18
CA LYS A 28 4.08 7.74 7.00
C LYS A 28 2.90 6.78 7.13
N GLY A 29 1.76 7.23 6.62
CA GLY A 29 0.70 6.37 6.10
C GLY A 29 -0.12 5.63 7.17
N SER A 30 -1.41 5.95 7.24
CA SER A 30 -2.39 5.01 7.79
C SER A 30 -2.16 3.62 7.20
N GLU A 31 -1.95 2.61 8.04
CA GLU A 31 -1.72 1.24 7.56
C GLU A 31 -2.88 0.77 6.65
N ASN A 32 -2.54 0.28 5.46
CA ASN A 32 -3.50 -0.31 4.55
C ASN A 32 -3.82 -1.74 4.99
N LEU A 33 -4.80 -1.92 5.89
CA LEU A 33 -5.21 -3.26 6.35
C LEU A 33 -5.61 -4.20 5.20
N ALA A 34 -6.05 -3.64 4.07
CA ALA A 34 -6.40 -4.38 2.86
C ALA A 34 -5.20 -5.04 2.16
N LEU A 35 -3.97 -4.59 2.41
CA LEU A 35 -2.75 -5.16 1.84
C LEU A 35 -2.26 -6.40 2.59
N ARG A 36 -2.85 -6.73 3.75
CA ARG A 36 -2.58 -7.98 4.46
C ARG A 36 -3.35 -9.11 3.78
N LEU A 37 -2.64 -10.17 3.36
CA LEU A 37 -3.32 -11.38 2.92
C LEU A 37 -4.02 -12.01 4.13
N LYS A 38 -5.32 -12.24 3.99
CA LYS A 38 -6.11 -12.95 5.00
C LYS A 38 -5.72 -14.43 5.00
N ASP A 39 -5.57 -15.03 6.18
CA ASP A 39 -5.04 -16.39 6.38
C ASP A 39 -5.71 -17.46 5.49
N SER A 40 -6.98 -17.26 5.12
CA SER A 40 -7.74 -18.14 4.22
C SER A 40 -7.14 -18.29 2.82
N ALA A 41 -6.44 -17.27 2.30
CA ALA A 41 -5.75 -17.35 1.01
C ALA A 41 -4.45 -18.18 1.10
N VAL A 42 -3.77 -18.12 2.26
CA VAL A 42 -2.52 -18.87 2.52
C VAL A 42 -2.81 -20.37 2.63
N THR A 43 -3.94 -20.76 3.24
CA THR A 43 -4.34 -22.17 3.36
C THR A 43 -4.68 -22.81 2.01
N LEU A 44 -5.26 -22.06 1.06
CA LEU A 44 -5.60 -22.60 -0.28
C LEU A 44 -4.37 -22.85 -1.16
N GLN A 45 -3.26 -22.14 -0.94
CA GLN A 45 -2.05 -22.28 -1.75
C GLN A 45 -1.06 -23.34 -1.21
N GLN A 46 -1.25 -23.79 0.03
CA GLN A 46 -0.47 -24.87 0.66
C GLN A 46 -0.95 -26.29 0.29
N GLY A 47 -2.07 -26.42 -0.45
CA GLY A 47 -2.68 -27.69 -0.81
C GLY A 47 -2.28 -28.28 -2.18
N ALA A 48 -1.40 -27.64 -2.95
CA ALA A 48 -0.98 -28.17 -4.24
C ALA A 48 0.27 -29.07 -4.09
N PRO A 49 0.18 -30.39 -4.34
CA PRO A 49 1.35 -31.25 -4.30
C PRO A 49 2.35 -30.86 -5.38
N THR A 50 3.57 -30.56 -4.94
CA THR A 50 4.74 -30.28 -5.75
C THR A 50 5.16 -31.52 -6.54
N ALA A 51 4.89 -31.54 -7.84
CA ALA A 51 5.65 -32.35 -8.79
C ALA A 51 6.78 -31.48 -9.36
N ALA A 52 8.02 -31.78 -8.99
CA ALA A 52 9.24 -31.17 -9.52
C ALA A 52 9.92 -32.13 -10.54
N PRO A 53 10.99 -31.75 -11.26
CA PRO A 53 10.91 -31.18 -12.61
C PRO A 53 11.83 -31.88 -13.64
N SER A 54 11.66 -31.60 -14.94
CA SER A 54 12.68 -31.90 -15.95
C SER A 54 12.77 -30.78 -16.99
N GLY A 55 13.89 -30.04 -16.98
CA GLY A 55 14.21 -29.01 -17.97
C GLY A 55 15.03 -27.88 -17.36
N GLY A 56 16.35 -27.90 -17.56
CA GLY A 56 17.32 -27.07 -16.86
C GLY A 56 17.44 -25.63 -17.36
N GLY A 57 17.98 -24.76 -16.49
CA GLY A 57 18.55 -23.47 -16.90
C GLY A 57 18.39 -22.35 -15.87
N GLY A 58 19.36 -22.21 -14.95
CA GLY A 58 19.82 -20.90 -14.45
C GLY A 58 19.21 -20.35 -13.15
N GLY A 59 20.04 -20.31 -12.10
CA GLY A 59 20.00 -19.26 -11.07
C GLY A 59 19.04 -19.48 -9.89
N GLY A 60 19.40 -20.38 -8.98
CA GLY A 60 18.70 -20.57 -7.71
C GLY A 60 18.94 -19.42 -6.73
N GLY A 61 17.94 -18.54 -6.58
CA GLY A 61 17.63 -17.86 -5.33
C GLY A 61 16.32 -18.44 -4.83
N GLY A 62 16.31 -19.06 -3.65
CA GLY A 62 15.10 -19.63 -3.06
C GLY A 62 13.97 -18.60 -3.06
N VAL A 63 12.77 -19.01 -3.47
CA VAL A 63 11.57 -18.17 -3.38
C VAL A 63 11.22 -18.06 -1.89
N ALA A 64 11.93 -17.18 -1.19
CA ALA A 64 11.45 -16.64 0.07
C ALA A 64 10.11 -15.99 -0.27
N VAL A 65 9.02 -16.51 0.29
CA VAL A 65 7.70 -15.88 0.20
C VAL A 65 7.86 -14.48 0.82
N PRO A 66 7.92 -13.39 0.04
CA PRO A 66 8.14 -12.08 0.61
C PRO A 66 6.86 -11.65 1.32
N SER A 67 7.02 -11.13 2.54
CA SER A 67 6.07 -10.45 3.43
C SER A 67 4.57 -10.76 3.25
N LEU A 68 3.89 -11.08 4.36
CA LEU A 68 2.42 -11.14 4.55
C LEU A 68 1.66 -9.85 4.17
N PHE A 69 2.34 -8.89 3.54
CA PHE A 69 1.97 -7.54 3.25
C PHE A 69 2.50 -7.18 1.86
N LEU A 70 1.63 -6.63 1.01
CA LEU A 70 2.01 -6.07 -0.29
C LEU A 70 2.68 -4.71 -0.07
N ASP A 71 3.89 -4.53 -0.61
CA ASP A 71 4.56 -3.23 -0.70
C ASP A 71 3.96 -2.44 -1.88
N GLU A 72 3.03 -1.53 -1.56
CA GLU A 72 2.29 -0.73 -2.53
C GLU A 72 3.22 0.25 -3.26
N GLU A 73 4.12 0.90 -2.54
CA GLU A 73 5.05 1.88 -3.08
C GLU A 73 5.99 1.24 -4.09
N ALA A 74 6.56 0.07 -3.78
CA ALA A 74 7.40 -0.66 -4.71
C ALA A 74 6.59 -1.16 -5.93
N TYR A 75 5.34 -1.56 -5.71
CA TYR A 75 4.46 -2.06 -6.77
C TYR A 75 4.11 -0.96 -7.80
N ILE A 76 3.77 0.24 -7.32
CA ILE A 76 3.47 1.42 -8.16
C ILE A 76 4.74 1.95 -8.81
N ALA A 77 5.85 2.08 -8.06
CA ALA A 77 7.12 2.63 -8.55
C ALA A 77 7.66 1.88 -9.79
N ALA A 78 7.40 0.58 -9.88
CA ALA A 78 7.80 -0.24 -11.02
C ALA A 78 7.05 0.08 -12.33
N ALA A 79 5.97 0.88 -12.29
CA ALA A 79 5.18 1.26 -13.48
C ALA A 79 4.94 2.78 -13.61
N THR A 80 5.59 3.59 -12.77
CA THR A 80 5.50 5.06 -12.78
C THR A 80 5.98 5.65 -14.10
N LEU A 81 5.35 6.75 -14.50
CA LEU A 81 5.69 7.47 -15.72
C LEU A 81 7.06 8.15 -15.63
N ALA A 82 7.76 8.22 -16.77
CA ALA A 82 8.93 9.07 -16.89
C ALA A 82 8.54 10.56 -16.69
N PRO A 83 9.41 11.42 -16.12
CA PRO A 83 9.05 12.80 -15.77
C PRO A 83 8.52 13.69 -16.90
N SER A 84 8.83 13.37 -18.16
CA SER A 84 8.39 14.10 -19.36
C SER A 84 7.34 13.35 -20.19
N ALA A 85 6.86 12.19 -19.73
CA ALA A 85 5.88 11.40 -20.46
C ALA A 85 4.46 11.99 -20.33
N ASP A 86 3.65 11.83 -21.39
CA ASP A 86 2.23 12.17 -21.34
C ASP A 86 1.48 11.21 -20.43
N ALA A 87 0.88 11.76 -19.37
CA ALA A 87 0.18 11.02 -18.34
C ALA A 87 -1.13 10.36 -18.79
N TYR A 88 -1.68 10.75 -19.94
CA TYR A 88 -2.92 10.21 -20.49
C TYR A 88 -2.70 9.15 -21.57
N SER A 89 -1.47 9.02 -22.06
CA SER A 89 -1.14 8.21 -23.25
C SER A 89 -1.51 6.72 -23.09
N ARG A 90 -1.18 6.13 -21.93
CA ARG A 90 -1.31 4.69 -21.63
C ARG A 90 -2.74 4.27 -21.30
N ASN A 91 -3.38 4.95 -20.34
CA ASN A 91 -4.64 4.51 -19.74
C ASN A 91 -5.84 5.42 -20.00
N LYS A 92 -5.65 6.51 -20.77
CA LYS A 92 -6.69 7.51 -21.10
C LYS A 92 -7.30 8.25 -19.89
N PHE A 93 -6.67 8.12 -18.73
CA PHE A 93 -6.84 8.96 -17.56
C PHE A 93 -5.47 9.44 -17.09
N ASN A 94 -5.44 10.39 -16.15
CA ASN A 94 -4.19 10.95 -15.63
C ASN A 94 -3.51 9.97 -14.68
N GLN A 95 -2.58 9.16 -15.19
CA GLN A 95 -1.87 8.17 -14.37
C GLN A 95 -1.03 8.87 -13.28
N ALA A 96 -0.42 10.03 -13.56
CA ALA A 96 0.37 10.74 -12.57
C ALA A 96 -0.43 11.23 -11.35
N GLU A 97 -1.74 11.47 -11.50
CA GLU A 97 -2.62 11.77 -10.35
C GLU A 97 -3.13 10.51 -9.66
N SER A 98 -3.30 9.41 -10.39
CA SER A 98 -3.66 8.12 -9.80
C SER A 98 -2.55 7.62 -8.87
N ASP A 99 -1.31 7.59 -9.35
CA ASP A 99 -0.13 7.09 -8.63
C ASP A 99 0.17 7.86 -7.32
N LYS A 100 -0.39 9.08 -7.15
CA LYS A 100 -0.23 9.89 -5.92
C LYS A 100 -1.20 9.49 -4.81
N LEU A 101 -2.29 8.79 -5.16
CA LEU A 101 -3.34 8.46 -4.21
C LEU A 101 -3.00 7.13 -3.52
N ALA A 102 -3.25 7.06 -2.21
CA ALA A 102 -3.17 5.79 -1.50
C ALA A 102 -4.30 4.85 -1.89
N SER A 103 -4.01 3.55 -1.95
CA SER A 103 -4.98 2.49 -2.26
C SER A 103 -6.22 2.49 -1.35
N ASN A 104 -6.09 2.94 -0.09
CA ASN A 104 -7.19 3.07 0.88
C ASN A 104 -7.78 4.49 1.04
N ARG A 105 -7.55 5.40 0.08
CA ARG A 105 -7.97 6.80 0.22
C ARG A 105 -9.42 6.96 0.66
N ALA A 106 -9.69 7.94 1.51
CA ALA A 106 -11.05 8.27 1.91
C ALA A 106 -11.86 8.80 0.71
N VAL A 107 -13.06 8.25 0.51
CA VAL A 107 -14.01 8.70 -0.51
C VAL A 107 -15.25 9.24 0.20
N PRO A 108 -15.78 10.41 -0.19
CA PRO A 108 -16.99 10.97 0.41
C PRO A 108 -18.20 10.04 0.21
N ASP A 109 -19.04 9.92 1.23
CA ASP A 109 -20.27 9.11 1.16
C ASP A 109 -21.32 9.80 0.28
N THR A 110 -21.49 9.31 -0.95
CA THR A 110 -22.48 9.81 -1.92
C THR A 110 -23.87 9.19 -1.76
N ARG A 111 -24.06 8.31 -0.76
CA ARG A 111 -25.35 7.60 -0.58
C ARG A 111 -26.44 8.52 -0.03
N HIS A 112 -27.66 8.28 -0.49
CA HIS A 112 -28.85 8.97 0.02
C HIS A 112 -29.04 8.76 1.54
N PHE A 113 -29.62 9.74 2.24
CA PHE A 113 -29.72 9.72 3.70
C PHE A 113 -30.49 8.50 4.24
N THR A 114 -31.50 8.03 3.51
CA THR A 114 -32.26 6.83 3.86
C THR A 114 -31.42 5.55 3.78
N CYS A 115 -30.43 5.48 2.87
CA CYS A 115 -29.58 4.31 2.71
C CYS A 115 -28.72 4.05 3.96
N ARG A 116 -28.33 5.10 4.69
CA ARG A 116 -27.57 4.99 5.94
C ARG A 116 -28.36 4.34 7.08
N LYS A 117 -29.70 4.40 7.02
CA LYS A 117 -30.59 3.82 8.04
C LYS A 117 -30.95 2.36 7.75
N LYS A 118 -30.62 1.84 6.57
CA LYS A 118 -30.95 0.47 6.17
C LYS A 118 -30.08 -0.52 6.94
N LYS A 119 -30.72 -1.46 7.64
CA LYS A 119 -30.04 -2.60 8.26
C LYS A 119 -29.98 -3.76 7.27
N TRP A 120 -28.82 -4.38 7.17
CA TRP A 120 -28.60 -5.57 6.36
C TRP A 120 -28.63 -6.82 7.24
N ARG A 121 -29.05 -7.94 6.67
CA ARG A 121 -28.95 -9.24 7.36
C ARG A 121 -27.48 -9.61 7.53
N VAL A 122 -27.15 -10.37 8.59
CA VAL A 122 -25.77 -10.77 8.90
C VAL A 122 -25.36 -12.03 8.14
N ASP A 123 -26.33 -12.84 7.76
CA ASP A 123 -26.23 -14.12 7.05
C ASP A 123 -26.29 -13.92 5.52
N LEU A 124 -25.46 -13.02 5.01
CA LEU A 124 -25.32 -12.82 3.56
C LEU A 124 -24.49 -13.98 2.97
N PRO A 125 -24.88 -14.52 1.79
CA PRO A 125 -24.06 -15.52 1.12
C PRO A 125 -22.72 -14.92 0.71
N GLN A 126 -21.66 -15.73 0.77
CA GLN A 126 -20.36 -15.34 0.24
C GLN A 126 -20.44 -15.13 -1.26
N THR A 127 -19.74 -14.12 -1.76
CA THR A 127 -19.65 -13.82 -3.19
C THR A 127 -18.19 -13.90 -3.64
N SER A 128 -17.99 -14.33 -4.89
CA SER A 128 -16.71 -14.20 -5.58
C SER A 128 -16.70 -12.87 -6.34
N VAL A 129 -15.61 -12.12 -6.21
CA VAL A 129 -15.38 -10.89 -6.99
C VAL A 129 -14.33 -11.22 -8.04
N ILE A 130 -14.70 -11.16 -9.32
CA ILE A 130 -13.82 -11.48 -10.45
C ILE A 130 -13.55 -10.18 -11.20
N ILE A 131 -12.29 -9.77 -11.27
CA ILE A 131 -11.86 -8.57 -11.98
C ILE A 131 -10.88 -8.99 -13.07
N THR A 132 -11.28 -8.87 -14.32
CA THR A 132 -10.38 -9.08 -15.48
C THR A 132 -9.79 -7.74 -15.89
N PHE A 133 -8.48 -7.68 -16.10
CA PHE A 133 -7.81 -6.46 -16.54
C PHE A 133 -6.85 -6.76 -17.70
N HIS A 134 -6.59 -5.76 -18.52
CA HIS A 134 -5.59 -5.79 -19.58
C HIS A 134 -4.86 -4.45 -19.63
N ASN A 135 -3.54 -4.45 -19.41
CA ASN A 135 -2.70 -3.25 -19.41
C ASN A 135 -3.20 -2.11 -18.50
N GLU A 136 -3.84 -2.45 -17.37
CA GLU A 136 -4.29 -1.45 -16.39
C GLU A 136 -3.11 -0.80 -15.67
N ALA A 137 -3.30 0.44 -15.21
CA ALA A 137 -2.32 1.14 -14.40
C ALA A 137 -2.17 0.49 -13.02
N ARG A 138 -0.98 0.56 -12.45
CA ARG A 138 -0.73 0.23 -11.04
C ARG A 138 -0.95 1.50 -10.24
N SER A 139 -1.84 1.47 -9.26
CA SER A 139 -2.24 2.62 -8.44
C SER A 139 -2.79 2.14 -7.10
#